data_AF-A0AB74BGH7-F1
#
_entry.id   AF-A0AB74BGH7-F1
#
_cell.length_a   1.000
_cell.length_b   1.000
_cell.length_c   1.000
_cell.angle_alpha   90.00
_cell.angle_beta   90.00
_cell.angle_gamma   90.00
#
_symmetry.space_group_name_H-M   'P 1'
#
loop_
_entity.id
_entity.type
_entity.pdbx_description
1 polymer ?
#
loop_
_entity_poly.entity_id
_entity_poly.type
_entity_poly.pdbx_seq_one_letter_code
_entity_poly.pdbx_strand_id
1 'polypeptide(L)'
;MIRILSLLSIIVALGLTGCATASNTYLKNGRQGLSIDCSGEAMSWASCYEKADASCAGTGYEIVGTDGTPQPAESEKTLGVDVGNYKSRSVLVVCK
;
A
#
# COMPACT_ATOMS: atom_id res chain seq x y z
N MET A 1 -20.10 -34.09 -9.95
CA MET A 1 -20.41 -32.70 -9.54
C MET A 1 -19.47 -32.17 -8.45
N ILE A 2 -19.05 -32.96 -7.45
CA ILE A 2 -18.10 -32.52 -6.38
C ILE A 2 -16.68 -32.18 -6.86
N ARG A 3 -16.16 -32.80 -7.93
CA ARG A 3 -14.77 -32.61 -8.38
C ARG A 3 -14.50 -31.32 -9.16
N ILE A 4 -15.54 -30.68 -9.71
CA ILE A 4 -15.42 -29.40 -10.42
C ILE A 4 -15.48 -28.23 -9.42
N LEU A 5 -16.18 -28.40 -8.30
CA LEU A 5 -16.30 -27.40 -7.25
C LEU A 5 -14.95 -27.13 -6.55
N SER A 6 -14.09 -28.15 -6.46
CA SER A 6 -12.75 -28.04 -5.86
C SER A 6 -11.76 -27.24 -6.70
N LEU A 7 -11.95 -27.18 -8.03
CA LEU A 7 -11.05 -26.47 -8.94
C LEU A 7 -11.37 -24.97 -9.04
N LEU A 8 -12.64 -24.59 -8.86
CA LEU A 8 -13.05 -23.18 -8.84
C LEU A 8 -12.58 -22.44 -7.57
N SER A 9 -12.26 -23.16 -6.50
CA SER A 9 -11.87 -22.56 -5.22
C SER A 9 -10.41 -22.07 -5.20
N ILE A 10 -9.56 -22.54 -6.13
CA ILE A 10 -8.12 -22.23 -6.13
C ILE A 10 -7.83 -20.88 -6.83
N ILE A 11 -8.73 -20.41 -7.72
CA ILE A 11 -8.53 -19.15 -8.46
C ILE A 11 -8.87 -17.91 -7.60
N VAL A 12 -9.52 -18.08 -6.44
CA VAL A 12 -9.89 -16.98 -5.52
C VAL A 12 -8.75 -16.64 -4.54
N ALA A 13 -7.59 -17.30 -4.61
CA ALA A 13 -6.49 -17.09 -3.66
C ALA A 13 -5.40 -16.10 -4.13
N LEU A 14 -5.42 -15.66 -5.39
CA LEU A 14 -4.35 -14.85 -5.99
C LEU A 14 -4.95 -13.63 -6.68
N GLY A 15 -5.30 -12.58 -5.93
CA GLY A 15 -5.67 -11.31 -6.59
C GLY A 15 -6.45 -10.29 -5.80
N LEU A 16 -6.77 -10.51 -4.52
CA LEU A 16 -7.28 -9.42 -3.67
C LEU A 16 -6.10 -8.61 -3.11
N THR A 17 -5.18 -8.18 -3.98
CA THR A 17 -4.37 -7.02 -3.61
C THR A 17 -5.32 -5.83 -3.69
N GLY A 18 -5.62 -5.20 -2.56
CA GLY A 18 -6.39 -3.96 -2.52
C GLY A 18 -5.83 -2.92 -3.50
N CYS A 19 -6.54 -1.81 -3.72
CA CYS A 19 -6.19 -0.76 -4.69
C CYS A 19 -4.76 -0.18 -4.58
N ALA A 20 -3.96 -0.60 -3.61
CA ALA A 20 -2.56 -0.23 -3.48
C ALA A 20 -1.72 -0.84 -4.61
N THR A 21 -0.98 0.03 -5.27
CA THR A 21 -0.12 -0.30 -6.42
C THR A 21 1.35 -0.17 -6.02
N ALA A 22 2.15 -1.16 -6.38
CA ALA A 22 3.59 -1.14 -6.13
C ALA A 22 4.34 -0.97 -7.46
N SER A 23 5.44 -0.22 -7.45
CA SER A 23 6.31 0.02 -8.61
C SER A 23 7.76 0.02 -8.19
N ASN A 24 8.62 -0.62 -8.98
CA ASN A 24 10.07 -0.61 -8.72
C ASN A 24 10.64 0.79 -8.95
N THR A 25 11.61 1.17 -8.14
CA THR A 25 12.36 2.41 -8.28
C THR A 25 13.80 2.22 -7.77
N TYR A 26 14.65 3.22 -7.97
CA TYR A 26 16.03 3.22 -7.51
C TYR A 26 16.30 4.44 -6.64
N LEU A 27 16.89 4.19 -5.47
CA LEU A 27 17.33 5.25 -4.57
C LEU A 27 18.59 5.93 -5.13
N LYS A 28 18.92 7.11 -4.61
CA LYS A 28 20.13 7.87 -5.00
C LYS A 28 21.44 7.10 -4.78
N ASN A 29 21.44 6.11 -3.89
CA ASN A 29 22.57 5.22 -3.62
C ASN A 29 22.61 3.97 -4.51
N GLY A 30 21.72 3.85 -5.49
CA GLY A 30 21.65 2.73 -6.42
C GLY A 30 20.91 1.49 -5.89
N ARG A 31 20.45 1.48 -4.63
CA ARG A 31 19.63 0.38 -4.11
C ARG A 31 18.26 0.35 -4.80
N GLN A 32 17.79 -0.84 -5.14
CA GLN A 32 16.42 -1.04 -5.60
C GLN A 32 15.44 -0.85 -4.44
N GLY A 33 14.43 -0.02 -4.66
CA GLY A 33 13.31 0.19 -3.75
C GLY A 33 11.97 -0.06 -4.44
N LEU A 34 10.91 -0.03 -3.65
CA LEU A 34 9.53 -0.13 -4.08
C LEU A 34 8.79 1.13 -3.66
N SER A 35 8.25 1.85 -4.64
CA SER A 35 7.28 2.91 -4.40
C SER A 35 5.89 2.29 -4.38
N ILE A 36 5.17 2.46 -3.29
CA ILE A 36 3.85 1.90 -3.08
C ILE A 36 2.88 3.05 -2.91
N ASP A 37 1.96 3.21 -3.86
CA ASP A 37 0.83 4.11 -3.75
C ASP A 37 -0.33 3.35 -3.12
N CYS A 38 -0.85 3.85 -1.99
CA CYS A 38 -2.07 3.39 -1.34
C CYS A 38 -3.08 4.54 -1.21
N SER A 39 -3.10 5.41 -2.23
CA SER A 39 -4.02 6.52 -2.31
C SER A 39 -5.45 6.01 -2.49
N GLY A 40 -6.43 6.78 -2.01
CA GLY A 40 -7.84 6.47 -2.13
C GLY A 40 -8.61 6.55 -0.83
N GLU A 41 -9.92 6.76 -0.96
CA GLU A 41 -10.79 6.99 0.18
C GLU A 41 -11.02 5.77 1.06
N ALA A 42 -11.09 4.59 0.42
CA ALA A 42 -11.21 3.29 1.08
C ALA A 42 -9.87 2.74 1.56
N MET A 43 -8.76 3.37 1.16
CA MET A 43 -7.41 2.92 1.48
C MET A 43 -6.89 3.62 2.74
N SER A 44 -5.94 2.98 3.41
CA SER A 44 -5.28 3.51 4.61
C SER A 44 -3.78 3.23 4.59
N TRP A 45 -3.04 3.79 5.55
CA TRP A 45 -1.63 3.43 5.75
C TRP A 45 -1.41 1.94 5.97
N ALA A 46 -2.36 1.24 6.62
CA ALA A 46 -2.29 -0.21 6.77
C ALA A 46 -2.22 -0.93 5.41
N SER A 47 -2.94 -0.43 4.42
CA SER A 47 -2.90 -0.99 3.07
C SER A 47 -1.55 -0.81 2.37
N CYS A 48 -0.83 0.30 2.65
CA CYS A 48 0.55 0.47 2.19
C CYS A 48 1.47 -0.60 2.82
N TYR A 49 1.33 -0.85 4.12
CA TYR A 49 2.16 -1.82 4.84
C TYR A 49 1.89 -3.26 4.42
N GLU A 50 0.62 -3.64 4.27
CA GLU A 50 0.23 -4.95 3.76
C GLU A 50 0.75 -5.18 2.34
N LYS A 51 0.67 -4.16 1.47
CA LYS A 51 1.22 -4.23 0.12
C LYS A 51 2.74 -4.37 0.14
N ALA A 52 3.43 -3.66 1.03
CA ALA A 52 4.88 -3.75 1.19
C ALA A 52 5.31 -5.14 1.63
N ASP A 53 4.64 -5.73 2.63
CA ASP A 53 4.93 -7.11 3.07
C ASP A 53 4.69 -8.11 1.95
N ALA A 54 3.58 -7.99 1.22
CA ALA A 54 3.28 -8.86 0.08
C ALA A 54 4.32 -8.71 -1.05
N SER A 55 4.72 -7.48 -1.38
CA SER A 55 5.69 -7.19 -2.45
C SER A 55 7.12 -7.60 -2.08
N CYS A 56 7.47 -7.58 -0.79
CA CYS A 56 8.75 -8.10 -0.28
C CYS A 56 8.67 -9.58 0.13
N ALA A 57 7.65 -10.32 -0.34
CA ALA A 57 7.48 -11.76 -0.07
C ALA A 57 7.57 -12.16 1.42
N GLY A 58 7.19 -11.26 2.33
CA GLY A 58 7.25 -11.50 3.77
C GLY A 58 8.65 -11.55 4.39
N THR A 59 9.72 -11.20 3.66
CA THR A 59 11.08 -11.09 4.25
C THR A 59 11.23 -9.87 5.15
N GLY A 60 10.25 -8.96 5.10
CA GLY A 60 10.23 -7.67 5.76
C GLY A 60 10.86 -6.58 4.89
N TYR A 61 10.67 -5.34 5.33
CA TYR A 61 11.12 -4.16 4.60
C TYR A 61 11.54 -3.04 5.56
N GLU A 62 12.22 -2.05 5.01
CA GLU A 62 12.54 -0.77 5.65
C GLU A 62 11.77 0.34 4.94
N ILE A 63 11.05 1.18 5.69
CA ILE A 63 10.43 2.39 5.14
C ILE A 63 11.50 3.47 5.08
N VAL A 64 11.80 3.94 3.86
CA VAL A 64 12.82 4.97 3.61
C VAL A 64 12.21 6.31 3.19
N GLY A 65 10.90 6.37 2.98
CA GLY A 65 10.18 7.59 2.69
C GLY A 65 8.66 7.40 2.74
N THR A 66 7.93 8.47 3.02
CA THR A 66 6.47 8.50 3.00
C THR A 66 6.01 9.81 2.40
N ASP A 67 4.94 9.78 1.62
CA ASP A 67 4.22 10.96 1.14
C ASP A 67 2.75 10.84 1.50
N GLY A 68 2.13 11.92 1.94
CA GLY A 68 0.75 11.95 2.41
C GLY A 68 0.61 12.47 3.83
N THR A 69 -0.54 13.06 4.14
CA THR A 69 -0.85 13.55 5.48
C THR A 69 -1.81 12.58 6.20
N PRO A 70 -1.66 12.37 7.52
CA PRO A 70 -2.67 11.66 8.29
C PRO A 70 -4.04 12.34 8.16
N GLN A 71 -5.12 11.56 8.20
CA GLN A 71 -6.46 12.14 8.23
C GLN A 71 -6.63 12.98 9.51
N PRO A 72 -6.98 14.28 9.39
CA PRO A 72 -7.21 15.13 10.56
C PRO A 72 -8.44 14.66 11.35
N ALA A 73 -8.38 14.82 12.67
CA ALA A 73 -9.52 14.52 13.53
C ALA A 73 -10.71 15.43 13.17
N GLU A 74 -11.94 14.97 13.45
CA GLU A 74 -13.15 15.74 13.11
C GLU A 74 -13.16 17.13 13.77
N SER A 75 -12.67 17.20 15.01
CA SER A 75 -12.46 18.45 15.77
C SER A 75 -11.40 19.38 15.17
N GLU A 76 -10.52 18.88 14.32
CA GLU A 76 -9.41 19.62 13.71
C GLU A 76 -9.71 20.04 12.27
N LYS A 77 -10.83 19.61 11.69
CA LYS A 77 -11.29 20.01 10.35
C LYS A 77 -11.72 21.48 10.37
N THR A 78 -10.75 22.37 10.24
CA THR A 78 -10.96 23.81 10.04
C THR A 78 -10.78 24.17 8.57
N LEU A 79 -11.28 25.35 8.16
CA LEU A 79 -11.25 25.84 6.77
C LEU A 79 -9.82 26.06 6.20
N GLY A 80 -8.76 25.79 6.96
CA GLY A 80 -7.36 25.91 6.55
C GLY A 80 -6.49 24.65 6.76
N VAL A 81 -7.06 23.56 7.28
CA VAL A 81 -6.35 22.27 7.31
C VAL A 81 -6.41 21.68 5.91
N ASP A 82 -5.25 21.28 5.38
CA ASP A 82 -5.15 20.59 4.10
C ASP A 82 -5.79 19.20 4.21
N VAL A 83 -7.11 19.20 4.01
CA VAL A 83 -7.93 18.01 3.79
C VAL A 83 -7.84 17.56 2.32
N GLY A 84 -6.89 18.06 1.54
CA GLY A 84 -6.69 17.59 0.17
C GLY A 84 -5.82 16.34 0.15
N ASN A 85 -4.71 16.38 0.89
CA ASN A 85 -3.66 15.37 0.77
C ASN A 85 -3.84 14.15 1.68
N TYR A 86 -4.89 14.08 2.51
CA TYR A 86 -5.07 12.93 3.39
C TYR A 86 -5.53 11.67 2.67
N LYS A 87 -5.97 11.78 1.41
CA LYS A 87 -6.34 10.67 0.53
C LYS A 87 -5.20 10.22 -0.38
N SER A 88 -4.16 11.04 -0.53
CA SER A 88 -2.95 10.67 -1.26
C SER A 88 -1.96 10.11 -0.27
N ARG A 89 -1.55 8.86 -0.44
CA ARG A 89 -0.62 8.19 0.47
C ARG A 89 0.29 7.29 -0.32
N SER A 90 1.59 7.43 -0.10
CA SER A 90 2.55 6.50 -0.62
C SER A 90 3.67 6.24 0.36
N VAL A 91 4.26 5.04 0.27
CA VAL A 91 5.47 4.67 0.99
C VAL A 91 6.54 4.27 -0.01
N LEU A 92 7.77 4.68 0.26
CA LEU A 92 8.96 4.16 -0.38
C LEU A 92 9.63 3.19 0.57
N VAL A 93 9.80 1.94 0.14
CA VAL A 93 10.40 0.88 0.95
C VAL A 93 11.59 0.24 0.24
N VAL A 94 12.47 -0.38 1.02
CA VAL A 94 13.50 -1.29 0.52
C VAL A 94 13.30 -2.64 1.20
N CYS A 95 13.17 -3.72 0.42
CA CYS A 95 13.06 -5.06 0.97
C CYS A 95 14.37 -5.46 1.68
N LYS A 96 14.25 -6.28 2.73
CA LYS A 96 15.38 -6.86 3.46
C LYS A 96 15.93 -8.10 2.77
#